data_AF-A0A2V9ZDL8-F1
#
_entry.id   AF-A0A2V9ZDL8-F1
#
_cell.length_a   1.000
_cell.length_b   1.000
_cell.length_c   1.000
_cell.angle_alpha   90.00
_cell.angle_beta   90.00
_cell.angle_gamma   90.00
#
_symmetry.space_group_name_H-M   'P 1'
#
loop_
_entity.id
_entity.type
_entity.pdbx_description
1 polymer ?
#
loop_
_entity_poly.entity_id
_entity_poly.type
_entity_poly.pdbx_seq_one_letter_code
_entity_poly.pdbx_strand_id
1 'polypeptide(L)'
;MVHEQELGRAVFGKSSDFDGSQDTLVRVQASQLRKRLQQYFASEGTTEPIIIEIPKGSYMPIFRERVLETTVEPDSTPTTASATSPTASTATQGSFRNPLLLLSGISVVLLVLCFWLWTANQKLRQRLTAGLEPQHTYLVLSDSNLTLFQDLIKYQLTPTEYETQQFPALADERLHDPVSRDIARRLMIREYTSITDASLVHRIGVLNALHQIPTDVILARDASPRHFTSHNVILIGPRRANPWLALFEDRLNFRSRFDEQAPVAYFENQAPLPGEERKYVATWNTLGYCRIAYLPNSNDTTKGVLIISGTEMGSSEAGVEFITTERWVRQLRTMLGVAGKQPAPYFEVLLRTHLVISAAPSFEIVAYRVLKF
;
A
#
# COMPACT_ATOMS: atom_id res chain seq x y z
N MET A 1 7.96 12.65 30.77
CA MET A 1 8.28 13.81 29.91
C MET A 1 9.31 13.34 28.89
N VAL A 2 9.08 13.58 27.61
CA VAL A 2 10.03 13.21 26.54
C VAL A 2 11.12 14.28 26.45
N HIS A 3 12.38 13.87 26.50
CA HIS A 3 13.52 14.78 26.46
C HIS A 3 14.02 15.00 25.03
N GLU A 4 14.52 16.21 24.75
CA GLU A 4 15.01 16.59 23.41
C GLU A 4 16.10 15.62 22.88
N GLN A 5 16.99 15.17 23.76
CA GLN A 5 18.06 14.24 23.41
C GLN A 5 17.55 12.86 22.98
N GLU A 6 16.48 12.40 23.62
CA GLU A 6 15.85 11.12 23.31
C GLU A 6 15.25 11.14 21.90
N LEU A 7 14.63 12.26 21.51
CA LEU A 7 14.09 12.46 20.16
C LEU A 7 15.20 12.57 19.13
N GLY A 8 16.28 13.30 19.43
CA GLY A 8 17.46 13.39 18.57
C GLY A 8 17.99 12.00 18.21
N ARG A 9 18.12 11.11 19.20
CA ARG A 9 18.62 9.74 19.00
C ARG A 9 17.59 8.83 18.33
N ALA A 10 16.39 8.72 18.90
CA ALA A 10 15.42 7.70 18.51
C ALA A 10 14.72 8.02 17.18
N VAL A 11 14.57 9.30 16.84
CA VAL A 11 13.83 9.73 15.64
C VAL A 11 14.78 10.25 14.55
N PHE A 12 15.81 11.00 14.93
CA PHE A 12 16.73 11.63 13.97
C PHE A 12 18.08 10.93 13.84
N GLY A 13 18.27 9.77 14.48
CA GLY A 13 19.48 8.97 14.37
C GLY A 13 20.75 9.65 14.90
N LYS A 14 20.63 10.64 15.79
CA LYS A 14 21.78 11.34 16.37
C LYS A 14 22.51 10.46 17.38
N SER A 15 23.81 10.73 17.56
CA SER A 15 24.66 10.06 18.54
C SER A 15 24.13 10.20 19.97
N SER A 16 24.56 9.32 20.89
CA SER A 16 24.28 9.41 22.33
C SER A 16 24.69 10.74 22.95
N ASP A 17 25.67 11.40 22.35
CA ASP A 17 26.27 12.65 22.84
C ASP A 17 25.55 13.89 22.27
N PHE A 18 24.35 13.71 21.70
CA PHE A 18 23.56 14.80 21.15
C PHE A 18 23.26 15.86 22.22
N ASP A 19 23.68 17.09 21.94
CA ASP A 19 23.39 18.27 22.75
C ASP A 19 22.47 19.22 21.98
N GLY A 20 21.22 19.35 22.45
CA GLY A 20 20.23 20.27 21.90
C GLY A 20 20.58 21.76 22.09
N SER A 21 21.63 22.08 22.87
CA SER A 21 22.19 23.44 22.94
C SER A 21 23.00 23.81 21.69
N GLN A 22 23.64 22.81 21.06
CA GLN A 22 24.51 22.98 19.89
C GLN A 22 23.79 22.63 18.58
N ASP A 23 22.82 21.71 18.61
CA ASP A 23 22.07 21.27 17.44
C ASP A 23 20.57 21.51 17.61
N THR A 24 20.03 22.45 16.84
CA THR A 24 18.64 22.90 16.94
C THR A 24 17.65 22.05 16.12
N LEU A 25 18.10 20.96 15.50
CA LEU A 25 17.29 20.13 14.59
C LEU A 25 15.94 19.74 15.19
N VAL A 26 15.94 19.22 16.43
CA VAL A 26 14.72 18.76 17.11
C VAL A 26 13.76 19.93 17.35
N ARG A 27 14.27 21.10 17.76
CA ARG A 27 13.47 22.33 17.99
C ARG A 27 12.86 22.85 16.70
N VAL A 28 13.61 22.85 15.61
CA VAL A 28 13.14 23.30 14.29
C VAL A 28 12.03 22.38 13.79
N GLN A 29 12.23 21.06 13.83
CA GLN A 29 11.22 20.10 13.40
C GLN A 29 9.97 20.12 14.28
N ALA A 30 10.12 20.23 15.60
CA ALA A 30 8.98 20.39 16.50
C ALA A 30 8.21 21.69 16.23
N SER A 31 8.88 22.79 15.86
CA SER A 31 8.23 24.05 15.50
C SER A 31 7.47 23.94 14.17
N GLN A 32 8.03 23.25 13.18
CA GLN A 32 7.36 22.99 11.91
C GLN A 32 6.14 22.08 12.08
N LEU A 33 6.26 21.02 12.89
CA LEU A 33 5.15 20.13 13.21
C LEU A 33 3.99 20.87 13.87
N ARG A 34 4.27 21.73 14.87
CA ARG A 34 3.25 22.59 15.49
C ARG A 34 2.52 23.46 14.46
N LYS A 35 3.27 24.09 13.55
CA LYS A 35 2.69 24.94 12.50
C LYS A 35 1.79 24.14 11.56
N ARG A 36 2.23 22.95 11.14
CA ARG A 36 1.44 22.06 10.27
C ARG A 36 0.18 21.55 10.96
N LEU A 37 0.26 21.13 12.22
CA LEU A 37 -0.91 20.73 13.01
C LEU A 37 -1.91 21.88 13.14
N GLN A 38 -1.43 23.10 13.45
CA GLN A 38 -2.29 24.28 13.52
C GLN A 38 -2.97 24.58 12.18
N GLN A 39 -2.23 24.53 11.07
CA GLN A 39 -2.78 24.75 9.73
C GLN A 39 -3.81 23.69 9.35
N TYR A 40 -3.51 22.43 9.65
CA TYR A 40 -4.39 21.30 9.37
C TYR A 40 -5.72 21.43 10.11
N PHE A 41 -5.69 21.62 11.44
CA PHE A 41 -6.93 21.75 12.23
C PHE A 41 -7.71 23.06 11.99
N ALA A 42 -7.08 24.06 11.36
CA ALA A 42 -7.73 25.29 10.90
C ALA A 42 -8.33 25.19 9.49
N SER A 43 -8.06 24.12 8.74
CA SER A 43 -8.54 23.92 7.37
C SER A 43 -9.19 22.55 7.17
N GLU A 44 -8.43 21.56 6.72
CA GLU A 44 -8.90 20.21 6.39
C GLU A 44 -9.46 19.47 7.62
N GLY A 45 -8.84 19.65 8.79
CA GLY A 45 -9.21 19.02 10.06
C GLY A 45 -10.29 19.75 10.87
N THR A 46 -11.05 20.65 10.27
CA THR A 46 -12.07 21.47 10.97
C THR A 46 -13.24 20.66 11.56
N THR A 47 -13.46 19.43 11.07
CA THR A 47 -14.53 18.53 11.54
C THR A 47 -14.03 17.34 12.35
N GLU A 48 -12.71 17.20 12.55
CA GLU A 48 -12.17 16.09 13.34
C GLU A 48 -12.61 16.16 14.82
N PRO A 49 -13.02 15.03 15.43
CA PRO A 49 -13.48 15.01 16.81
C PRO A 49 -12.35 15.16 17.83
N ILE A 50 -11.10 14.89 17.43
CA ILE A 50 -9.92 14.94 18.29
C ILE A 50 -8.92 15.94 17.69
N ILE A 51 -8.47 16.90 18.51
CA ILE A 51 -7.45 17.87 18.15
C ILE A 51 -6.13 17.46 18.82
N ILE A 52 -5.06 17.43 18.03
CA ILE A 52 -3.71 17.12 18.51
C ILE A 52 -2.92 18.43 18.65
N GLU A 53 -2.43 18.69 19.86
CA GLU A 53 -1.62 19.87 20.17
C GLU A 53 -0.27 19.47 20.75
N ILE A 54 0.81 20.15 20.35
CA ILE A 54 2.12 20.00 20.99
C ILE A 54 2.50 21.35 21.61
N PRO A 55 2.41 21.52 22.93
CA PRO A 55 2.69 22.80 23.58
C PRO A 55 4.11 23.33 23.28
N LYS A 56 4.28 24.65 23.28
CA LYS A 56 5.62 25.26 23.21
C LYS A 56 6.42 24.84 24.45
N GLY A 57 7.69 24.48 24.26
CA GLY A 57 8.56 24.00 25.35
C GLY A 57 8.35 22.54 25.77
N SER A 58 7.34 21.86 25.23
CA SER A 58 7.12 20.41 25.43
C SER A 58 7.24 19.67 24.11
N TYR A 59 7.69 18.42 24.17
CA TYR A 59 7.67 17.50 23.03
C TYR A 59 6.57 16.44 23.11
N MET A 60 5.73 16.50 24.15
CA MET A 60 4.66 15.54 24.36
C MET A 60 3.36 16.04 23.72
N PRO A 61 2.71 15.28 22.82
CA PRO A 61 1.42 15.64 22.26
C PRO A 61 0.32 15.52 23.31
N ILE A 62 -0.67 16.41 23.21
CA ILE A 62 -1.90 16.43 23.99
C ILE A 62 -3.05 16.21 23.02
N PHE A 63 -3.96 15.32 23.37
CA PHE A 63 -5.18 15.03 22.62
C PHE A 63 -6.35 15.66 23.36
N ARG A 64 -7.12 16.50 22.66
CA ARG A 64 -8.34 17.13 23.19
C ARG A 64 -9.53 16.73 22.35
N GLU A 65 -10.64 16.40 22.98
CA GLU A 65 -11.92 16.29 22.28
C GLU A 65 -12.41 17.69 21.90
N ARG A 66 -12.88 17.85 20.67
CA ARG A 66 -13.49 19.09 20.19
C ARG A 66 -14.90 19.18 20.77
N VAL A 67 -15.07 20.06 21.76
CA VAL A 67 -16.40 20.43 22.26
C VAL A 67 -17.08 21.26 21.19
N LEU A 68 -18.05 20.68 20.49
CA LEU A 68 -18.96 21.44 19.63
C LEU A 68 -19.90 22.20 20.56
N GLU A 69 -19.71 23.52 20.67
CA GLU A 69 -20.69 24.39 21.32
C GLU A 69 -21.96 24.38 20.48
N THR A 70 -22.92 23.55 20.88
CA THR A 70 -24.32 23.71 20.49
C THR A 70 -24.76 25.07 21.03
N THR A 71 -25.01 26.01 20.13
CA THR A 71 -25.67 27.29 20.43
C THR A 71 -26.99 27.00 21.14
N VAL A 72 -27.02 27.20 22.45
CA VAL A 72 -28.26 27.30 23.23
C VAL A 72 -28.41 28.76 23.61
N GLU A 73 -29.39 29.40 22.98
CA GLU A 73 -29.92 30.70 23.33
C GLU A 73 -30.66 30.61 24.68
N PRO A 74 -30.55 31.59 25.59
CA PRO A 74 -31.01 31.47 26.96
C PRO A 74 -32.46 31.96 27.11
N ASP A 75 -33.30 31.24 27.85
CA ASP A 75 -34.44 31.89 28.49
C ASP A 75 -34.90 31.22 29.80
N SER A 76 -34.75 31.97 30.88
CA SER A 76 -35.66 32.16 32.02
C SER A 76 -36.29 30.96 32.76
N THR A 77 -35.79 30.72 33.98
CA THR A 77 -36.58 30.33 35.18
C THR A 77 -37.65 31.41 35.51
N PRO A 78 -38.68 31.22 36.39
CA PRO A 78 -38.69 30.36 37.60
C PRO A 78 -40.08 29.79 38.05
N THR A 79 -40.10 29.21 39.27
CA THR A 79 -41.19 29.37 40.29
C THR A 79 -42.15 28.20 40.56
N THR A 80 -41.84 27.51 41.69
CA THR A 80 -42.70 27.24 42.87
C THR A 80 -43.74 26.11 42.88
N ALA A 81 -43.42 25.12 43.72
CA ALA A 81 -44.20 24.46 44.78
C ALA A 81 -45.68 24.10 44.58
N SER A 82 -46.03 22.84 44.86
CA SER A 82 -46.67 22.44 46.15
C SER A 82 -47.12 20.97 46.14
N ALA A 83 -46.86 20.30 47.27
CA ALA A 83 -47.71 19.40 48.07
C ALA A 83 -48.78 18.54 47.35
N THR A 84 -48.97 17.26 47.67
CA THR A 84 -49.62 16.83 48.92
C THR A 84 -49.41 15.32 49.18
N SER A 85 -49.30 14.97 50.45
CA SER A 85 -49.13 13.62 51.04
C SER A 85 -50.49 12.85 51.15
N PRO A 86 -50.65 11.83 52.02
CA PRO A 86 -50.65 10.40 51.66
C PRO A 86 -51.96 9.67 52.07
N THR A 87 -52.15 8.41 51.67
CA THR A 87 -53.03 7.48 52.42
C THR A 87 -52.47 6.08 52.43
N ALA A 88 -52.36 5.54 53.64
CA ALA A 88 -51.79 4.26 54.02
C ALA A 88 -52.80 3.09 53.91
N SER A 89 -52.32 1.92 54.33
CA SER A 89 -53.00 0.63 54.61
C SER A 89 -53.01 -0.37 53.46
N THR A 90 -52.66 -1.65 53.64
CA THR A 90 -52.29 -2.44 54.83
C THR A 90 -51.58 -3.71 54.36
N ALA A 91 -50.72 -4.24 55.22
CA ALA A 91 -49.91 -5.44 54.98
C ALA A 91 -50.72 -6.74 55.06
N THR A 92 -50.28 -7.75 54.29
CA THR A 92 -50.39 -9.18 54.64
C THR A 92 -49.10 -9.90 54.24
N GLN A 93 -48.40 -10.44 55.24
CA GLN A 93 -47.24 -11.33 55.08
C GLN A 93 -47.71 -12.77 54.80
N GLY A 94 -46.96 -13.48 53.96
CA GLY A 94 -47.13 -14.92 53.77
C GLY A 94 -46.07 -15.59 52.89
N SER A 95 -45.13 -16.25 53.56
CA SER A 95 -44.47 -17.53 53.20
C SER A 95 -43.47 -17.63 52.02
N PHE A 96 -42.39 -18.37 52.32
CA PHE A 96 -41.18 -18.66 51.55
C PHE A 96 -41.43 -19.41 50.22
N ARG A 97 -40.73 -18.99 49.15
CA ARG A 97 -40.47 -19.83 47.96
C ARG A 97 -38.97 -19.78 47.61
N ASN A 98 -38.37 -20.96 47.51
CA ASN A 98 -36.93 -21.25 47.43
C ASN A 98 -36.17 -20.47 46.33
N PRO A 99 -35.05 -19.78 46.65
CA PRO A 99 -34.27 -19.02 45.67
C PRO A 99 -33.52 -19.90 44.65
N LEU A 100 -33.39 -21.20 44.89
CA LEU A 100 -32.74 -22.16 43.97
C LEU A 100 -33.51 -22.38 42.67
N LEU A 101 -34.84 -22.28 42.68
CA LEU A 101 -35.66 -22.34 41.45
C LEU A 101 -35.59 -21.05 40.63
N LEU A 102 -35.40 -19.91 41.30
CA LEU A 102 -35.15 -18.63 40.64
C LEU A 102 -33.76 -18.61 40.00
N LEU A 103 -32.74 -19.15 40.68
CA LEU A 103 -31.37 -19.23 40.16
C LEU A 103 -31.24 -20.19 38.97
N SER A 104 -31.93 -21.34 39.00
CA SER A 104 -31.96 -22.25 37.85
C SER A 104 -32.71 -21.65 36.66
N GLY A 105 -33.82 -20.95 36.92
CA GLY A 105 -34.54 -20.18 35.90
C GLY A 105 -33.67 -19.11 35.25
N ILE A 106 -32.93 -18.32 36.04
CA ILE A 106 -32.02 -17.28 35.53
C ILE A 106 -30.89 -17.92 34.71
N SER A 107 -30.33 -19.05 35.14
CA SER A 107 -29.25 -19.73 34.43
C SER A 107 -29.71 -20.27 33.07
N VAL A 108 -30.92 -20.83 32.98
CA VAL A 108 -31.50 -21.28 31.71
C VAL A 108 -31.76 -20.09 30.79
N VAL A 109 -32.29 -18.98 31.32
CA VAL A 109 -32.50 -17.75 30.55
C VAL A 109 -31.17 -17.18 30.04
N LEU A 110 -30.12 -17.16 30.85
CA LEU A 110 -28.79 -16.72 30.43
C LEU A 110 -28.17 -17.63 29.37
N LEU A 111 -28.33 -18.95 29.49
CA LEU A 111 -27.85 -19.89 28.46
C LEU A 111 -28.59 -19.71 27.14
N VAL A 112 -29.91 -19.52 27.18
CA VAL A 112 -30.72 -19.23 25.99
C VAL A 112 -30.32 -17.88 25.40
N LEU A 113 -30.09 -16.85 26.23
CA LEU A 113 -29.63 -15.53 25.78
C LEU A 113 -28.22 -15.60 25.17
N CYS A 114 -27.29 -16.32 25.79
CA CYS A 114 -25.95 -16.54 25.26
C CYS A 114 -25.96 -17.34 23.97
N PHE A 115 -26.81 -18.36 23.85
CA PHE A 115 -26.98 -19.12 22.61
C PHE A 115 -27.63 -18.28 21.51
N TRP A 116 -28.61 -17.43 21.87
CA TRP A 116 -29.24 -16.48 20.97
C TRP A 116 -28.25 -15.39 20.51
N LEU A 117 -27.47 -14.83 21.41
CA LEU A 117 -26.40 -13.87 21.10
C LEU A 117 -25.29 -14.52 20.28
N TRP A 118 -24.91 -15.77 20.56
CA TRP A 118 -23.93 -16.52 19.78
C TRP A 118 -24.44 -16.81 18.37
N THR A 119 -25.70 -17.24 18.21
CA THR A 119 -26.31 -17.46 16.89
C THR A 119 -26.54 -16.15 16.13
N ALA A 120 -26.91 -15.06 16.81
CA ALA A 120 -27.01 -13.72 16.23
C ALA A 120 -25.64 -13.19 15.81
N ASN A 121 -24.59 -13.41 16.60
CA ASN A 121 -23.21 -13.05 16.28
C ASN A 121 -22.63 -13.91 15.14
N GLN A 122 -22.94 -15.22 15.10
CA GLN A 122 -22.61 -16.10 13.96
C GLN A 122 -23.31 -15.63 12.67
N LYS A 123 -24.60 -15.29 12.73
CA LYS A 123 -25.33 -14.71 11.59
C LYS A 123 -24.82 -13.33 11.20
N LEU A 124 -24.40 -12.50 12.16
CA LEU A 124 -23.77 -11.20 11.90
C LEU A 124 -22.39 -11.38 11.27
N ARG A 125 -21.57 -12.34 11.73
CA ARG A 125 -20.28 -12.71 11.12
C ARG A 125 -20.44 -13.30 9.73
N GLN A 126 -21.48 -14.10 9.49
CA GLN A 126 -21.81 -14.59 8.15
C GLN A 126 -22.32 -13.47 7.23
N ARG A 127 -23.04 -12.47 7.73
CA ARG A 127 -23.39 -11.24 6.96
C ARG A 127 -22.21 -10.28 6.79
N LEU A 128 -21.32 -10.27 7.80
CA LEU A 128 -19.89 -9.99 7.79
C LEU A 128 -19.29 -10.48 6.48
N THR A 129 -18.99 -11.77 6.42
CA THR A 129 -18.12 -12.38 5.41
C THR A 129 -18.80 -12.79 4.11
N ALA A 130 -20.12 -12.87 4.04
CA ALA A 130 -20.85 -13.15 2.80
C ALA A 130 -20.77 -11.94 1.86
N GLY A 131 -19.80 -11.98 0.93
CA GLY A 131 -19.48 -10.89 0.00
C GLY A 131 -18.17 -10.16 0.32
N LEU A 132 -17.45 -10.53 1.39
CA LEU A 132 -16.14 -9.98 1.75
C LEU A 132 -14.99 -10.84 1.23
N GLU A 133 -14.76 -10.81 -0.08
CA GLU A 133 -13.44 -10.35 -0.51
C GLU A 133 -13.74 -9.25 -1.52
N PRO A 134 -13.68 -7.97 -1.10
CA PRO A 134 -13.57 -6.92 -2.09
C PRO A 134 -12.30 -7.23 -2.87
N GLN A 135 -12.46 -7.75 -4.08
CA GLN A 135 -11.46 -7.89 -5.13
C GLN A 135 -10.00 -7.74 -4.65
N HIS A 136 -9.55 -8.69 -3.83
CA HIS A 136 -8.29 -8.59 -3.11
C HIS A 136 -7.16 -8.38 -4.11
N THR A 137 -6.41 -7.31 -3.92
CA THR A 137 -5.33 -6.92 -4.82
C THR A 137 -3.99 -7.21 -4.18
N TYR A 138 -3.17 -8.04 -4.83
CA TYR A 138 -1.78 -8.25 -4.41
C TYR A 138 -0.88 -7.24 -5.10
N LEU A 139 -0.19 -6.42 -4.31
CA LEU A 139 0.89 -5.56 -4.78
C LEU A 139 2.21 -6.31 -4.63
N VAL A 140 2.76 -6.77 -5.76
CA VAL A 140 3.96 -7.60 -5.83
C VAL A 140 5.17 -6.74 -6.13
N LEU A 141 6.00 -6.54 -5.11
CA LEU A 141 7.19 -5.70 -5.16
C LEU A 141 8.35 -6.39 -5.87
N SER A 142 9.27 -5.58 -6.37
CA SER A 142 10.51 -6.02 -7.01
C SER A 142 11.45 -6.70 -6.01
N ASP A 143 12.08 -7.82 -6.40
CA ASP A 143 13.21 -8.39 -5.68
C ASP A 143 14.51 -7.68 -6.12
N SER A 144 14.90 -6.64 -5.38
CA SER A 144 16.08 -5.82 -5.71
C SER A 144 17.39 -6.60 -5.57
N ASN A 145 17.43 -7.64 -4.74
CA ASN A 145 18.62 -8.46 -4.59
C ASN A 145 18.81 -9.40 -5.77
N LEU A 146 17.72 -9.81 -6.41
CA LEU A 146 17.75 -10.67 -7.57
C LEU A 146 18.45 -10.02 -8.77
N THR A 147 18.34 -8.71 -8.95
CA THR A 147 19.07 -8.01 -10.03
C THR A 147 20.57 -8.07 -9.79
N LEU A 148 21.02 -7.73 -8.57
CA LEU A 148 22.44 -7.82 -8.17
C LEU A 148 22.98 -9.26 -8.26
N PHE A 149 22.17 -10.25 -7.86
CA PHE A 149 22.52 -11.66 -7.95
C PHE A 149 22.74 -12.07 -9.42
N GLN A 150 21.80 -11.73 -10.31
CA GLN A 150 21.91 -12.03 -11.74
C GLN A 150 23.07 -11.29 -12.41
N ASP A 151 23.39 -10.08 -11.96
CA ASP A 151 24.54 -9.31 -12.45
C ASP A 151 25.86 -9.95 -12.05
N LEU A 152 25.92 -10.60 -10.87
CA LEU A 152 27.08 -11.32 -10.39
C LEU A 152 27.30 -12.62 -11.17
N ILE A 153 26.23 -13.40 -11.40
CA ILE A 153 26.31 -14.68 -12.12
C ILE A 153 26.21 -14.56 -13.65
N LYS A 154 26.01 -13.35 -14.18
CA LYS A 154 25.83 -13.02 -15.61
C LYS A 154 24.78 -13.92 -16.28
N TYR A 155 23.62 -14.02 -15.63
CA TYR A 155 22.55 -14.90 -16.06
C TYR A 155 21.20 -14.34 -15.68
N GLN A 156 20.27 -14.36 -16.64
CA GLN A 156 18.87 -14.08 -16.35
C GLN A 156 18.13 -15.35 -15.94
N LEU A 157 17.63 -15.39 -14.71
CA LEU A 157 16.87 -16.54 -14.20
C LEU A 157 15.54 -16.70 -14.94
N THR A 158 15.14 -17.95 -15.11
CA THR A 158 13.79 -18.34 -15.52
C THR A 158 12.83 -18.24 -14.33
N PRO A 159 11.51 -18.09 -14.57
CA PRO A 159 10.51 -18.12 -13.50
C PRO A 159 10.55 -19.40 -12.66
N THR A 160 10.84 -20.54 -13.29
CA THR A 160 10.91 -21.84 -12.60
C THR A 160 12.14 -21.95 -11.68
N GLU A 161 13.31 -21.50 -12.13
CA GLU A 161 14.52 -21.46 -11.28
C GLU A 161 14.32 -20.51 -10.09
N TYR A 162 13.61 -19.40 -10.30
CA TYR A 162 13.25 -18.45 -9.25
C TYR A 162 12.28 -19.04 -8.23
N GLU A 163 11.18 -19.64 -8.70
CA GLU A 163 10.16 -20.28 -7.86
C GLU A 163 10.75 -21.41 -7.01
N THR A 164 11.62 -22.23 -7.61
CA THR A 164 12.29 -23.34 -6.92
C THR A 164 13.52 -22.91 -6.12
N GLN A 165 13.77 -21.59 -6.02
CA GLN A 165 14.85 -20.96 -5.26
C GLN A 165 16.24 -21.56 -5.52
N GLN A 166 16.59 -21.79 -6.79
CA GLN A 166 17.86 -22.43 -7.19
C GLN A 166 19.10 -21.54 -7.00
N PHE A 167 19.00 -20.44 -6.24
CA PHE A 167 20.07 -19.46 -6.08
C PHE A 167 21.40 -20.06 -5.59
N PRO A 168 21.44 -20.95 -4.57
CA PRO A 168 22.72 -21.51 -4.12
C PRO A 168 23.39 -22.37 -5.19
N ALA A 169 22.61 -23.18 -5.91
CA ALA A 169 23.10 -24.04 -6.98
C ALA A 169 23.64 -23.21 -8.16
N LEU A 170 22.90 -22.18 -8.59
CA LEU A 170 23.34 -21.27 -9.64
C LEU A 170 24.60 -20.48 -9.26
N ALA A 171 24.72 -20.08 -7.99
CA ALA A 171 25.93 -19.45 -7.49
C ALA A 171 27.14 -20.41 -7.54
N ASP A 172 26.96 -21.67 -7.13
CA ASP A 172 28.02 -22.67 -7.20
C ASP A 172 28.45 -23.04 -8.63
N GLU A 173 27.50 -23.07 -9.57
CA GLU A 173 27.76 -23.37 -10.98
C GLU A 173 28.48 -22.23 -11.69
N ARG A 174 28.06 -20.97 -11.46
CA ARG A 174 28.48 -19.82 -12.26
C ARG A 174 29.66 -19.03 -11.68
N LEU A 175 29.91 -19.15 -10.37
CA LEU A 175 30.95 -18.38 -9.68
C LEU A 175 32.07 -19.30 -9.20
N HIS A 176 33.27 -19.06 -9.72
CA HIS A 176 34.42 -19.92 -9.46
C HIS A 176 35.08 -19.57 -8.11
N ASP A 177 35.11 -18.29 -7.73
CA ASP A 177 35.79 -17.87 -6.51
C ASP A 177 34.87 -17.98 -5.27
N PRO A 178 35.42 -18.39 -4.10
CA PRO A 178 34.62 -18.58 -2.89
C PRO A 178 33.97 -17.30 -2.35
N VAL A 179 34.59 -16.13 -2.58
CA VAL A 179 34.14 -14.85 -2.03
C VAL A 179 32.88 -14.39 -2.77
N SER A 180 32.87 -14.42 -4.10
CA SER A 180 31.70 -14.09 -4.90
C SER A 180 30.54 -15.05 -4.60
N ARG A 181 30.80 -16.35 -4.44
CA ARG A 181 29.76 -17.33 -4.04
C ARG A 181 29.13 -16.98 -2.71
N ASP A 182 29.95 -16.63 -1.74
CA ASP A 182 29.49 -16.24 -0.42
C ASP A 182 28.69 -14.91 -0.46
N ILE A 183 29.14 -13.91 -1.22
CA ILE A 183 28.38 -12.68 -1.48
C ILE A 183 27.03 -12.99 -2.14
N ALA A 184 27.02 -13.82 -3.19
CA ALA A 184 25.82 -14.22 -3.91
C ALA A 184 24.78 -14.87 -2.98
N ARG A 185 25.21 -15.79 -2.12
CA ARG A 185 24.35 -16.42 -1.13
C ARG A 185 23.83 -15.41 -0.10
N ARG A 186 24.69 -14.51 0.38
CA ARG A 186 24.30 -13.46 1.33
C ARG A 186 23.25 -12.50 0.76
N LEU A 187 23.31 -12.17 -0.53
CA LEU A 187 22.29 -11.35 -1.20
C LEU A 187 20.91 -12.03 -1.12
N MET A 188 20.85 -13.35 -1.32
CA MET A 188 19.59 -14.08 -1.43
C MET A 188 18.99 -14.53 -0.09
N ILE A 189 19.73 -14.44 1.02
CA ILE A 189 19.18 -14.61 2.39
C ILE A 189 18.74 -13.28 3.03
N ARG A 190 18.79 -12.19 2.26
CA ARG A 190 18.35 -10.85 2.66
C ARG A 190 17.21 -10.43 1.74
N GLU A 191 16.35 -9.58 2.29
CA GLU A 191 15.25 -8.96 1.57
C GLU A 191 15.45 -7.46 1.64
N TYR A 192 15.77 -6.85 0.49
CA TYR A 192 15.91 -5.41 0.37
C TYR A 192 14.81 -4.89 -0.54
N THR A 193 14.12 -3.87 -0.05
CA THR A 193 13.07 -3.14 -0.78
C THR A 193 13.64 -1.80 -1.21
N SER A 194 13.42 -1.43 -2.48
CA SER A 194 13.86 -0.13 -2.99
C SER A 194 12.98 1.00 -2.45
N ILE A 195 13.53 2.23 -2.39
CA ILE A 195 12.73 3.41 -2.05
C ILE A 195 11.61 3.66 -3.06
N THR A 196 11.83 3.27 -4.33
CA THR A 196 10.82 3.33 -5.38
C THR A 196 9.63 2.42 -5.08
N ASP A 197 9.88 1.16 -4.70
CA ASP A 197 8.82 0.22 -4.30
C ASP A 197 8.07 0.74 -3.05
N ALA A 198 8.79 1.28 -2.05
CA ALA A 198 8.18 1.84 -0.84
C ALA A 198 7.29 3.07 -1.13
N SER A 199 7.76 3.99 -1.99
CA SER A 199 7.00 5.16 -2.44
C SER A 199 5.73 4.74 -3.19
N LEU A 200 5.83 3.69 -4.01
CA LEU A 200 4.71 3.11 -4.74
C LEU A 200 3.68 2.50 -3.79
N VAL A 201 4.10 1.65 -2.85
CA VAL A 201 3.23 1.07 -1.81
C VAL A 201 2.48 2.17 -1.08
N HIS A 202 3.15 3.27 -0.73
CA HIS A 202 2.50 4.39 -0.10
C HIS A 202 1.42 5.02 -0.99
N ARG A 203 1.75 5.39 -2.24
CA ARG A 203 0.81 6.05 -3.16
C ARG A 203 -0.39 5.18 -3.52
N ILE A 204 -0.14 3.94 -3.95
CA ILE A 204 -1.20 2.99 -4.32
C ILE A 204 -1.99 2.56 -3.08
N GLY A 205 -1.31 2.33 -1.95
CA GLY A 205 -1.95 1.95 -0.70
C GLY A 205 -2.94 3.02 -0.21
N VAL A 206 -2.57 4.30 -0.28
CA VAL A 206 -3.50 5.41 0.05
C VAL A 206 -4.70 5.43 -0.90
N LEU A 207 -4.48 5.31 -2.21
CA LEU A 207 -5.57 5.28 -3.19
C LEU A 207 -6.52 4.09 -2.97
N ASN A 208 -5.97 2.90 -2.75
CA ASN A 208 -6.74 1.70 -2.50
C ASN A 208 -7.52 1.80 -1.18
N ALA A 209 -6.92 2.36 -0.12
CA ALA A 209 -7.60 2.60 1.15
C ALA A 209 -8.79 3.57 1.00
N LEU A 210 -8.63 4.67 0.24
CA LEU A 210 -9.71 5.61 -0.08
C LEU A 210 -10.88 4.93 -0.81
N HIS A 211 -10.59 3.91 -1.62
CA HIS A 211 -11.57 3.13 -2.36
C HIS A 211 -11.99 1.82 -1.66
N GLN A 212 -11.56 1.59 -0.42
CA GLN A 212 -11.86 0.37 0.36
C GLN A 212 -11.46 -0.93 -0.37
N ILE A 213 -10.34 -0.89 -1.09
CA ILE A 213 -9.76 -2.04 -1.79
C ILE A 213 -8.72 -2.70 -0.87
N PRO A 214 -8.96 -3.91 -0.34
CA PRO A 214 -7.96 -4.69 0.38
C PRO A 214 -6.74 -4.93 -0.47
N THR A 215 -5.58 -4.58 0.08
CA THR A 215 -4.29 -4.68 -0.62
C THR A 215 -3.27 -5.33 0.28
N ASP A 216 -2.80 -6.50 -0.13
CA ASP A 216 -1.66 -7.17 0.49
C ASP A 216 -0.39 -6.84 -0.29
N VAL A 217 0.67 -6.51 0.43
CA VAL A 217 1.99 -6.22 -0.16
C VAL A 217 2.87 -7.43 0.04
N ILE A 218 3.38 -7.98 -1.06
CA ILE A 218 4.26 -9.16 -1.03
C ILE A 218 5.52 -8.90 -1.84
N LEU A 219 6.65 -9.43 -1.39
CA LEU A 219 7.86 -9.44 -2.20
C LEU A 219 7.70 -10.46 -3.34
N ALA A 220 8.28 -10.20 -4.52
CA ALA A 220 8.26 -11.18 -5.61
C ALA A 220 8.78 -12.56 -5.17
N ARG A 221 9.74 -12.62 -4.23
CA ARG A 221 10.33 -13.88 -3.75
C ARG A 221 9.36 -14.75 -2.96
N ASP A 222 8.39 -14.13 -2.30
CA ASP A 222 7.37 -14.81 -1.48
C ASP A 222 6.09 -15.08 -2.26
N ALA A 223 5.97 -14.50 -3.46
CA ALA A 223 4.87 -14.78 -4.34
C ALA A 223 4.92 -16.21 -4.89
N SER A 224 3.77 -16.70 -5.31
CA SER A 224 3.60 -18.03 -5.88
C SER A 224 2.64 -17.96 -7.06
N PRO A 225 2.64 -18.95 -7.97
CA PRO A 225 1.76 -18.95 -9.15
C PRO A 225 0.27 -18.70 -8.84
N ARG A 226 -0.21 -19.09 -7.65
CA ARG A 226 -1.62 -18.91 -7.23
C ARG A 226 -2.04 -17.44 -7.13
N HIS A 227 -1.11 -16.54 -6.79
CA HIS A 227 -1.40 -15.10 -6.77
C HIS A 227 -1.77 -14.59 -8.17
N PHE A 228 -1.16 -15.16 -9.20
CA PHE A 228 -1.29 -14.71 -10.58
C PHE A 228 -2.42 -15.38 -11.35
N THR A 229 -3.17 -16.30 -10.76
CA THR A 229 -4.25 -17.04 -11.44
C THR A 229 -5.66 -16.71 -10.96
N SER A 230 -5.85 -16.20 -9.74
CA SER A 230 -7.21 -15.99 -9.19
C SER A 230 -7.44 -14.65 -8.52
N HIS A 231 -6.47 -13.73 -8.57
CA HIS A 231 -6.54 -12.46 -7.86
C HIS A 231 -6.24 -11.28 -8.77
N ASN A 232 -6.61 -10.08 -8.30
CA ASN A 232 -6.10 -8.86 -8.89
C ASN A 232 -4.64 -8.71 -8.47
N VAL A 233 -3.79 -8.32 -9.41
CA VAL A 233 -2.35 -8.21 -9.15
C VAL A 233 -1.81 -6.93 -9.73
N ILE A 234 -0.98 -6.24 -8.96
CA ILE A 234 -0.14 -5.14 -9.42
C ILE A 234 1.32 -5.63 -9.37
N LEU A 235 1.94 -5.84 -10.53
CA LEU A 235 3.32 -6.29 -10.70
C LEU A 235 4.25 -5.10 -10.91
N ILE A 236 5.26 -4.99 -10.05
CA ILE A 236 6.21 -3.88 -10.06
C ILE A 236 7.60 -4.35 -10.47
N GLY A 237 8.28 -3.49 -11.23
CA GLY A 237 9.71 -3.59 -11.51
C GLY A 237 10.04 -4.29 -12.84
N PRO A 238 11.32 -4.24 -13.24
CA PRO A 238 11.79 -4.93 -14.43
C PRO A 238 11.64 -6.45 -14.30
N ARG A 239 11.52 -7.17 -15.41
CA ARG A 239 11.47 -8.65 -15.44
C ARG A 239 12.62 -9.32 -14.67
N ARG A 240 13.81 -8.69 -14.65
CA ARG A 240 14.96 -9.19 -13.87
C ARG A 240 14.74 -9.10 -12.35
N ALA A 241 13.99 -8.11 -11.85
CA ALA A 241 13.67 -8.01 -10.43
C ALA A 241 12.36 -8.72 -10.08
N ASN A 242 11.48 -8.93 -11.06
CA ASN A 242 10.19 -9.58 -10.86
C ASN A 242 9.93 -10.63 -11.98
N PRO A 243 10.42 -11.87 -11.83
CA PRO A 243 10.34 -12.90 -12.87
C PRO A 243 8.90 -13.32 -13.23
N TRP A 244 7.94 -13.10 -12.33
CA TRP A 244 6.52 -13.40 -12.57
C TRP A 244 5.92 -12.64 -13.75
N LEU A 245 6.55 -11.52 -14.14
CA LEU A 245 6.21 -10.78 -15.37
C LEU A 245 6.23 -11.67 -16.61
N ALA A 246 7.09 -12.70 -16.65
CA ALA A 246 7.21 -13.62 -17.76
C ALA A 246 5.90 -14.36 -18.08
N LEU A 247 4.99 -14.54 -17.11
CA LEU A 247 3.67 -15.13 -17.32
C LEU A 247 2.76 -14.28 -18.21
N PHE A 248 3.11 -13.01 -18.41
CA PHE A 248 2.30 -12.01 -19.10
C PHE A 248 2.97 -11.48 -20.38
N GLU A 249 4.30 -11.58 -20.50
CA GLU A 249 5.10 -11.01 -21.59
C GLU A 249 4.61 -11.41 -22.99
N ASP A 250 4.15 -12.65 -23.18
CA ASP A 250 3.72 -13.11 -24.51
C ASP A 250 2.45 -12.41 -25.01
N ARG A 251 1.65 -11.86 -24.10
CA ARG A 251 0.40 -11.11 -24.38
C ARG A 251 0.63 -9.61 -24.55
N LEU A 252 1.87 -9.15 -24.45
CA LEU A 252 2.26 -7.74 -24.52
C LEU A 252 3.05 -7.45 -25.79
N ASN A 253 2.88 -6.23 -26.31
CA ASN A 253 3.56 -5.76 -27.51
C ASN A 253 4.97 -5.23 -27.20
N PHE A 254 5.18 -4.59 -26.06
CA PHE A 254 6.49 -4.10 -25.62
C PHE A 254 7.11 -5.09 -24.65
N ARG A 255 7.95 -5.97 -25.18
CA ARG A 255 8.53 -7.07 -24.41
C ARG A 255 9.83 -6.69 -23.73
N SER A 256 9.97 -7.03 -22.46
CA SER A 256 11.16 -6.74 -21.67
C SER A 256 12.34 -7.60 -22.15
N ARG A 257 13.48 -6.97 -22.40
CA ARG A 257 14.74 -7.65 -22.78
C ARG A 257 15.91 -7.05 -22.01
N PHE A 258 16.97 -7.84 -21.91
CA PHE A 258 18.24 -7.43 -21.34
C PHE A 258 19.36 -8.02 -22.18
N ASP A 259 20.35 -7.21 -22.51
CA ASP A 259 21.57 -7.67 -23.19
C ASP A 259 22.65 -7.92 -22.13
N GLU A 260 23.18 -9.14 -22.05
CA GLU A 260 24.23 -9.48 -21.08
C GLU A 260 25.63 -9.03 -21.51
N GLN A 261 25.86 -8.83 -22.82
CA GLN A 261 27.16 -8.39 -23.35
C GLN A 261 27.35 -6.89 -23.13
N ALA A 262 26.30 -6.12 -23.43
CA ALA A 262 26.21 -4.72 -23.10
C ALA A 262 25.08 -4.58 -22.07
N PRO A 263 25.37 -4.58 -20.75
CA PRO A 263 24.37 -4.71 -19.67
C PRO A 263 23.35 -3.57 -19.69
N VAL A 264 22.33 -3.73 -20.54
CA VAL A 264 21.34 -2.71 -20.84
C VAL A 264 19.96 -3.34 -20.97
N ALA A 265 19.01 -2.75 -20.26
CA ALA A 265 17.60 -3.09 -20.38
C ALA A 265 16.96 -2.34 -21.55
N TYR A 266 16.06 -3.01 -22.28
CA TYR A 266 15.32 -2.40 -23.37
C TYR A 266 13.94 -3.05 -23.54
N PHE A 267 13.04 -2.34 -24.21
CA PHE A 267 11.79 -2.91 -24.68
C PHE A 267 11.87 -3.22 -26.17
N GLU A 268 11.47 -4.43 -26.55
CA GLU A 268 11.35 -4.85 -27.94
C GLU A 268 9.89 -4.76 -28.38
N ASN A 269 9.63 -3.92 -29.38
CA ASN A 269 8.31 -3.73 -29.98
C ASN A 269 8.03 -4.85 -30.98
N GLN A 270 7.07 -5.71 -30.67
CA GLN A 270 6.74 -6.89 -31.49
C GLN A 270 6.01 -6.51 -32.79
N ALA A 271 5.19 -5.46 -32.76
CA ALA A 271 4.45 -4.94 -33.92
C ALA A 271 4.52 -3.39 -33.95
N PRO A 272 5.63 -2.82 -34.47
CA PRO A 272 5.78 -1.37 -34.58
C PRO A 272 4.75 -0.74 -35.52
N LEU A 273 4.10 0.34 -35.05
CA LEU A 273 3.27 1.21 -35.89
C LEU A 273 4.14 2.28 -36.57
N PRO A 274 3.64 2.97 -37.62
CA PRO A 274 4.36 4.08 -38.24
C PRO A 274 4.78 5.15 -37.21
N GLY A 275 6.07 5.47 -37.18
CA GLY A 275 6.66 6.42 -36.21
C GLY A 275 7.22 5.76 -34.94
N GLU A 276 7.02 4.47 -34.74
CA GLU A 276 7.55 3.74 -33.60
C GLU A 276 8.89 3.05 -33.90
N GLU A 277 9.68 2.86 -32.85
CA GLU A 277 10.95 2.15 -32.91
C GLU A 277 10.73 0.65 -32.66
N ARG A 278 11.60 -0.18 -33.26
CA ARG A 278 11.60 -1.63 -33.00
C ARG A 278 12.19 -1.96 -31.63
N LYS A 279 13.16 -1.18 -31.16
CA LYS A 279 13.81 -1.34 -29.86
C LYS A 279 13.88 0.01 -29.16
N TYR A 280 13.48 0.04 -27.90
CA TYR A 280 13.57 1.21 -27.02
C TYR A 280 14.64 0.93 -25.97
N VAL A 281 15.86 1.37 -26.25
CA VAL A 281 17.07 1.02 -25.48
C VAL A 281 17.36 2.09 -24.44
N ALA A 282 17.42 1.71 -23.16
CA ALA A 282 17.78 2.65 -22.10
C ALA A 282 19.25 3.08 -22.23
N THR A 283 19.54 4.29 -21.78
CA THR A 283 20.91 4.78 -21.61
C THR A 283 21.10 5.13 -20.14
N TRP A 284 22.10 4.51 -19.53
CA TRP A 284 22.35 4.61 -18.09
C TRP A 284 22.24 6.04 -17.58
N ASN A 285 21.41 6.25 -16.56
CA ASN A 285 21.24 7.53 -15.84
C ASN A 285 20.89 8.74 -16.74
N THR A 286 20.38 8.53 -17.95
CA THR A 286 20.02 9.61 -18.88
C THR A 286 18.65 9.39 -19.52
N LEU A 287 18.41 8.17 -20.00
CA LEU A 287 17.20 7.81 -20.74
C LEU A 287 16.70 6.46 -20.28
N GLY A 288 15.43 6.40 -19.88
CA GLY A 288 14.77 5.15 -19.54
C GLY A 288 13.42 5.03 -20.22
N TYR A 289 12.81 3.87 -20.02
CA TYR A 289 11.47 3.58 -20.51
C TYR A 289 10.67 2.87 -19.44
N CYS A 290 9.36 3.10 -19.43
CA CYS A 290 8.45 2.41 -18.52
C CYS A 290 7.23 1.90 -19.28
N ARG A 291 6.97 0.60 -19.15
CA ARG A 291 5.73 -0.02 -19.62
C ARG A 291 4.71 -0.02 -18.50
N ILE A 292 3.51 0.48 -18.81
CA ILE A 292 2.31 0.33 -18.01
C ILE A 292 1.32 -0.51 -18.81
N ALA A 293 0.92 -1.67 -18.30
CA ALA A 293 -0.04 -2.54 -18.98
C ALA A 293 -1.15 -2.98 -18.03
N TYR A 294 -2.40 -2.93 -18.49
CA TYR A 294 -3.56 -3.47 -17.81
C TYR A 294 -4.20 -4.55 -18.69
N LEU A 295 -4.27 -5.78 -18.21
CA LEU A 295 -4.73 -6.94 -18.96
C LEU A 295 -5.51 -7.92 -18.04
N PRO A 296 -6.35 -8.82 -18.58
CA PRO A 296 -7.08 -9.77 -17.76
C PRO A 296 -6.13 -10.82 -17.18
N ASN A 297 -6.47 -11.32 -16.00
CA ASN A 297 -5.83 -12.50 -15.46
C ASN A 297 -6.09 -13.71 -16.39
N SER A 298 -5.10 -14.58 -16.56
CA SER A 298 -5.15 -15.69 -17.52
C SER A 298 -6.25 -16.71 -17.21
N ASN A 299 -6.52 -16.97 -15.93
CA ASN A 299 -7.48 -18.00 -15.52
C ASN A 299 -8.83 -17.44 -15.09
N ASP A 300 -8.90 -16.16 -14.70
CA ASP A 300 -10.13 -15.47 -14.33
C ASP A 300 -10.18 -14.09 -14.97
N THR A 301 -10.88 -13.97 -16.10
CA THR A 301 -10.99 -12.69 -16.84
C THR A 301 -11.75 -11.61 -16.07
N THR A 302 -12.40 -11.93 -14.95
CA THR A 302 -13.00 -10.94 -14.05
C THR A 302 -11.97 -10.25 -13.16
N LYS A 303 -10.74 -10.77 -13.09
CA LYS A 303 -9.59 -10.18 -12.39
C LYS A 303 -8.67 -9.46 -13.36
N GLY A 304 -8.06 -8.39 -12.88
CA GLY A 304 -7.13 -7.57 -13.63
C GLY A 304 -5.70 -7.73 -13.15
N VAL A 305 -4.76 -7.64 -14.09
CA VAL A 305 -3.33 -7.54 -13.83
C VAL A 305 -2.86 -6.18 -14.33
N LEU A 306 -2.31 -5.38 -13.42
CA LEU A 306 -1.63 -4.13 -13.74
C LEU A 306 -0.12 -4.38 -13.63
N ILE A 307 0.62 -3.98 -14.65
CA ILE A 307 2.08 -4.10 -14.71
C ILE A 307 2.65 -2.70 -14.80
N ILE A 308 3.61 -2.38 -13.94
CA ILE A 308 4.41 -1.15 -13.98
C ILE A 308 5.88 -1.56 -13.99
N SER A 309 6.51 -1.50 -15.15
CA SER A 309 7.85 -2.07 -15.36
C SER A 309 8.74 -1.07 -16.08
N GLY A 310 9.72 -0.51 -15.37
CA GLY A 310 10.75 0.35 -15.92
C GLY A 310 12.00 -0.41 -16.34
N THR A 311 12.76 0.14 -17.28
CA THR A 311 14.13 -0.32 -17.60
C THR A 311 15.11 -0.06 -16.46
N GLU A 312 14.84 0.97 -15.65
CA GLU A 312 15.57 1.34 -14.44
C GLU A 312 14.60 1.75 -13.33
N MET A 313 15.06 1.84 -12.08
CA MET A 313 14.23 2.17 -10.92
C MET A 313 13.48 3.50 -11.10
N GLY A 314 14.18 4.58 -11.48
CA GLY A 314 13.54 5.88 -11.73
C GLY A 314 12.50 5.83 -12.85
N SER A 315 12.64 4.91 -13.80
CA SER A 315 11.63 4.75 -14.86
C SER A 315 10.36 4.10 -14.33
N SER A 316 10.48 3.11 -13.43
CA SER A 316 9.31 2.54 -12.75
C SER A 316 8.59 3.59 -11.91
N GLU A 317 9.32 4.48 -11.23
CA GLU A 317 8.74 5.59 -10.45
C GLU A 317 7.89 6.52 -11.31
N ALA A 318 8.36 6.90 -12.50
CA ALA A 318 7.57 7.67 -13.45
C ALA A 318 6.26 6.95 -13.85
N GLY A 319 6.30 5.64 -14.04
CA GLY A 319 5.09 4.85 -14.30
C GLY A 319 4.08 4.87 -13.15
N VAL A 320 4.56 4.89 -11.90
CA VAL A 320 3.72 5.08 -10.71
C VAL A 320 3.10 6.46 -10.70
N GLU A 321 3.89 7.50 -10.93
CA GLU A 321 3.38 8.86 -11.00
C GLU A 321 2.29 8.98 -12.07
N PHE A 322 2.52 8.39 -13.25
CA PHE A 322 1.59 8.39 -14.37
C PHE A 322 0.22 7.80 -14.03
N ILE A 323 0.17 6.69 -13.28
CA ILE A 323 -1.08 6.01 -12.91
C ILE A 323 -1.70 6.48 -11.59
N THR A 324 -0.97 7.24 -10.77
CA THR A 324 -1.46 7.74 -9.47
C THR A 324 -1.79 9.23 -9.46
N THR A 325 -1.41 9.98 -10.48
CA THR A 325 -1.66 11.43 -10.57
C THR A 325 -2.87 11.74 -11.44
N GLU A 326 -3.81 12.53 -10.92
CA GLU A 326 -5.09 12.83 -11.58
C GLU A 326 -4.92 13.37 -13.01
N ARG A 327 -3.97 14.30 -13.22
CA ARG A 327 -3.69 14.88 -14.54
C ARG A 327 -3.36 13.80 -15.57
N TRP A 328 -2.47 12.88 -15.22
CA TRP A 328 -1.97 11.83 -16.10
C TRP A 328 -3.01 10.74 -16.32
N VAL A 329 -3.73 10.34 -15.27
CA VAL A 329 -4.87 9.42 -15.37
C VAL A 329 -5.96 9.98 -16.28
N ARG A 330 -6.26 11.29 -16.19
CA ARG A 330 -7.22 11.94 -17.09
C ARG A 330 -6.75 11.89 -18.54
N GLN A 331 -5.49 12.21 -18.80
CA GLN A 331 -4.90 12.11 -20.14
C GLN A 331 -4.95 10.67 -20.68
N LEU A 332 -4.61 9.67 -19.87
CA LEU A 332 -4.71 8.26 -20.21
C LEU A 332 -6.14 7.88 -20.59
N ARG A 333 -7.14 8.26 -19.78
CA ARG A 333 -8.55 7.99 -20.06
C ARG A 333 -9.01 8.62 -21.38
N THR A 334 -8.62 9.88 -21.64
CA THR A 334 -8.90 10.54 -22.92
C THR A 334 -8.26 9.81 -24.09
N MET A 335 -7.00 9.40 -23.98
CA MET A 335 -6.27 8.66 -25.01
C MET A 335 -6.91 7.29 -25.30
N LEU A 336 -7.44 6.63 -24.27
CA LEU A 336 -8.16 5.36 -24.38
C LEU A 336 -9.63 5.53 -24.83
N GLY A 337 -10.10 6.76 -25.06
CA GLY A 337 -11.48 7.04 -25.46
C GLY A 337 -12.53 6.77 -24.38
N VAL A 338 -12.14 6.81 -23.09
CA VAL A 338 -13.01 6.46 -21.97
C VAL A 338 -13.68 7.72 -21.42
N ALA A 339 -15.02 7.73 -21.44
CA ALA A 339 -15.81 8.85 -20.92
C ALA A 339 -16.36 8.60 -19.50
N GLY A 340 -16.42 9.66 -18.69
CA GLY A 340 -17.08 9.62 -17.38
C GLY A 340 -16.49 8.59 -16.41
N LYS A 341 -17.34 7.73 -15.83
CA LYS A 341 -16.97 6.67 -14.88
C LYS A 341 -16.83 5.27 -15.51
N GLN A 342 -16.78 5.17 -16.84
CA GLN A 342 -16.61 3.88 -17.49
C GLN A 342 -15.27 3.22 -17.11
N PRO A 343 -15.22 1.89 -16.98
CA PRO A 343 -13.98 1.17 -16.77
C PRO A 343 -13.04 1.38 -17.96
N ALA A 344 -11.73 1.43 -17.69
CA ALA A 344 -10.76 1.49 -18.77
C ALA A 344 -10.74 0.15 -19.54
N PRO A 345 -10.58 0.17 -20.88
CA PRO A 345 -10.29 -1.05 -21.61
C PRO A 345 -8.93 -1.60 -21.18
N TYR A 346 -8.63 -2.84 -21.55
CA TYR A 346 -7.27 -3.34 -21.44
C TYR A 346 -6.34 -2.55 -22.36
N PHE A 347 -5.15 -2.24 -21.87
CA PHE A 347 -4.23 -1.35 -22.56
C PHE A 347 -2.78 -1.66 -22.25
N GLU A 348 -1.90 -1.12 -23.08
CA GLU A 348 -0.47 -1.08 -22.85
C GLU A 348 0.04 0.30 -23.28
N VAL A 349 0.86 0.94 -22.45
CA VAL A 349 1.45 2.25 -22.69
C VAL A 349 2.95 2.14 -22.46
N LEU A 350 3.73 2.73 -23.35
CA LEU A 350 5.16 2.90 -23.18
C LEU A 350 5.48 4.38 -22.97
N LEU A 351 6.11 4.67 -21.84
CA LEU A 351 6.65 5.97 -21.50
C LEU A 351 8.14 6.01 -21.82
N ARG A 352 8.61 7.15 -22.31
CA ARG A 352 10.03 7.53 -22.31
C ARG A 352 10.27 8.45 -21.12
N THR A 353 11.31 8.18 -20.35
CA THR A 353 11.66 8.89 -19.13
C THR A 353 13.03 9.53 -19.28
N HIS A 354 13.16 10.79 -18.87
CA HIS A 354 14.46 11.45 -18.79
C HIS A 354 14.95 11.37 -17.36
N LEU A 355 16.14 10.82 -17.15
CA LEU A 355 16.66 10.54 -15.82
C LEU A 355 17.67 11.61 -15.39
N VAL A 356 17.54 12.05 -14.13
CA VAL A 356 18.47 12.95 -13.46
C VAL A 356 18.75 12.37 -12.08
N ILE A 357 19.96 11.87 -11.85
CA ILE A 357 20.38 11.24 -10.57
C ILE A 357 19.39 10.11 -10.20
N SER A 358 19.13 9.20 -11.15
CA SER A 358 18.21 8.05 -10.99
C SER A 358 16.74 8.38 -10.69
N ALA A 359 16.34 9.66 -10.68
CA ALA A 359 14.94 10.09 -10.63
C ALA A 359 14.45 10.47 -12.03
N ALA A 360 13.17 10.31 -12.30
CA ALA A 360 12.55 10.68 -13.58
C ALA A 360 11.67 11.93 -13.44
N PRO A 361 12.22 13.16 -13.46
CA PRO A 361 11.45 14.39 -13.29
C PRO A 361 10.42 14.67 -14.40
N SER A 362 10.55 14.00 -15.54
CA SER A 362 9.63 14.15 -16.67
C SER A 362 9.58 12.87 -17.49
N PHE A 363 8.41 12.62 -18.09
CA PHE A 363 8.19 11.54 -19.02
C PHE A 363 7.19 11.92 -20.11
N GLU A 364 7.25 11.23 -21.23
CA GLU A 364 6.32 11.38 -22.35
C GLU A 364 5.80 10.01 -22.81
N ILE A 365 4.57 9.97 -23.31
CA ILE A 365 4.02 8.75 -23.93
C ILE A 365 4.60 8.64 -25.35
N VAL A 366 5.32 7.56 -25.63
CA VAL A 366 5.90 7.32 -26.96
C VAL A 366 5.14 6.31 -27.79
N ALA A 367 4.37 5.43 -27.15
CA ALA A 367 3.52 4.47 -27.82
C ALA A 367 2.41 3.96 -26.89
N TYR A 368 1.30 3.49 -27.47
CA TYR A 368 0.25 2.81 -26.72
C TYR A 368 -0.52 1.80 -27.59
N ARG A 369 -1.22 0.87 -26.93
CA ARG A 369 -2.13 -0.11 -27.52
C ARG A 369 -3.38 -0.21 -26.68
N VAL A 370 -4.53 -0.34 -27.34
CA VAL A 370 -5.75 -0.87 -26.71
C VAL A 370 -5.79 -2.36 -27.01
N LEU A 371 -5.75 -3.18 -25.97
CA LEU A 371 -5.66 -4.63 -26.07
C LEU A 371 -7.06 -5.23 -26.21
N LYS A 372 -7.18 -6.25 -27.06
CA LYS A 372 -8.41 -7.04 -27.25
C LYS A 372 -8.10 -8.48 -26.88
N PHE A 373 -8.90 -9.06 -25.99
CA PHE A 373 -8.76 -10.42 -25.50
C PHE A 373 -10.03 -11.22 -25.80
#